data_AF-D8M139-F1
#
_entry.id   AF-D8M139-F1
#
_cell.length_a   1.000
_cell.length_b   1.000
_cell.length_c   1.000
_cell.angle_alpha   90.00
_cell.angle_beta   90.00
_cell.angle_gamma   90.00
#
_symmetry.space_group_name_H-M   'P 1'
#
loop_
_entity.id
_entity.type
_entity.pdbx_description
1 polymer ?
#
loop_
_entity_poly.entity_id
_entity_poly.type
_entity_poly.pdbx_seq_one_letter_code
_entity_poly.pdbx_strand_id
1 'polypeptide(L)'
;MQARFRGLTNLVHYAKYVVCPRVGLRVFSTEASPSQDVYEHISNMKTKDLFQFEPFNNEDLLEFPRTKAGRDYSLNWALANEYFTVWGNAYRNPSIDILERDSHGEVDRDGNTTCTRHYLPSSEVAVKSGDFEDISDSVKDFLSQVPNLYVEDAAVCSGRCAELRIRSVTNDAVTAMALKNLFHRMPLRDPMTPHPLSVIVARGMPESFTAIGTDPHSKSLTVIATGNTPIDRIVAEVAKAAAKQMDAARGTFEVEIPETEPGKGPTKQVKKGPVLQSVVGAAVVQNPAGETVMICGIPEEAKNAAMKAGKLFCGSNAVLTKDGVSRVFAGEAVKAGAAPVSGSMIVNGEAFVPIAGDNLLSFPSKVVFVEENGKPVQSEDVAKMLGAYCCCEDTAKFAAELLQKQGAEFVCVDAASVGSLF
;
A
#
# COMPACT_ATOMS: atom_id res chain seq x y z
N MET A 1 -38.86 0.89 -83.37
CA MET A 1 -38.23 0.03 -84.40
C MET A 1 -36.76 -0.13 -84.05
N GLN A 2 -36.28 -1.36 -84.24
CA GLN A 2 -34.89 -1.85 -84.33
C GLN A 2 -33.84 -0.80 -84.77
N ALA A 3 -32.54 -0.93 -84.53
CA ALA A 3 -31.66 -1.79 -83.75
C ALA A 3 -30.22 -1.41 -84.17
N ARG A 4 -29.23 -1.60 -83.28
CA ARG A 4 -27.84 -2.03 -83.56
C ARG A 4 -26.94 -1.05 -84.35
N PHE A 5 -25.60 -1.02 -84.23
CA PHE A 5 -24.59 -1.99 -83.78
C PHE A 5 -23.23 -1.26 -83.56
N ARG A 6 -22.39 -1.83 -82.66
CA ARG A 6 -20.87 -1.90 -82.64
C ARG A 6 -20.08 -0.58 -82.68
N GLY A 7 -19.02 -0.33 -81.90
CA GLY A 7 -18.26 -1.13 -80.93
C GLY A 7 -16.78 -0.66 -80.91
N LEU A 8 -16.16 -0.68 -79.71
CA LEU A 8 -14.71 -0.69 -79.37
C LEU A 8 -13.84 0.52 -79.83
N THR A 9 -12.84 1.06 -79.11
CA THR A 9 -12.20 0.76 -77.81
C THR A 9 -11.27 1.91 -77.38
N ASN A 10 -11.21 2.12 -76.06
CA ASN A 10 -10.09 2.53 -75.18
C ASN A 10 -9.30 3.83 -75.40
N LEU A 11 -9.36 4.68 -74.37
CA LEU A 11 -8.38 5.73 -74.07
C LEU A 11 -8.28 5.90 -72.54
N VAL A 12 -7.08 5.75 -71.98
CA VAL A 12 -6.72 6.08 -70.60
C VAL A 12 -6.14 7.51 -70.58
N HIS A 13 -6.63 8.37 -69.68
CA HIS A 13 -6.07 9.68 -69.28
C HIS A 13 -5.80 9.60 -67.75
N TYR A 14 -4.66 9.94 -67.14
CA TYR A 14 -3.74 11.10 -67.17
C TYR A 14 -4.26 12.37 -66.46
N ALA A 15 -3.56 12.79 -65.38
CA ALA A 15 -3.22 14.17 -64.94
C ALA A 15 -2.88 14.15 -63.42
N LYS A 16 -1.70 14.53 -62.88
CA LYS A 16 -0.82 15.73 -62.91
C LYS A 16 -1.36 17.02 -62.23
N TYR A 17 -0.84 17.26 -61.02
CA TYR A 17 -0.26 18.49 -60.41
C TYR A 17 -0.88 19.89 -60.64
N VAL A 18 -1.08 20.65 -59.54
CA VAL A 18 -0.72 22.09 -59.35
C VAL A 18 -0.50 22.40 -57.84
N VAL A 19 0.38 23.37 -57.53
CA VAL A 19 0.97 23.76 -56.22
C VAL A 19 0.58 25.20 -55.77
N CYS A 20 0.25 25.36 -54.46
CA CYS A 20 0.34 26.50 -53.47
C CYS A 20 -0.20 27.94 -53.75
N PRO A 21 -0.35 28.89 -52.76
CA PRO A 21 -0.04 28.91 -51.29
C PRO A 21 -1.04 29.63 -50.28
N ARG A 22 -0.79 29.42 -48.96
CA ARG A 22 -1.00 30.27 -47.72
C ARG A 22 -2.40 30.80 -47.31
N VAL A 23 -2.87 30.42 -46.10
CA VAL A 23 -2.99 31.21 -44.84
C VAL A 23 -3.74 30.40 -43.75
N GLY A 24 -3.12 30.29 -42.56
CA GLY A 24 -3.71 30.15 -41.21
C GLY A 24 -4.86 29.18 -40.90
N LEU A 25 -4.57 28.16 -40.08
CA LEU A 25 -5.40 27.81 -38.90
C LEU A 25 -4.58 26.91 -37.95
N ARG A 26 -4.37 27.35 -36.71
CA ARG A 26 -3.99 26.45 -35.61
C ARG A 26 -5.23 25.67 -35.21
N VAL A 27 -5.20 24.35 -35.34
CA VAL A 27 -6.16 23.43 -34.72
C VAL A 27 -5.33 22.40 -33.95
N PHE A 28 -5.49 22.39 -32.63
CA PHE A 28 -5.17 21.23 -31.81
C PHE A 28 -6.24 20.17 -32.07
N SER A 29 -5.86 18.96 -32.47
CA SER A 29 -6.50 17.72 -31.97
C SER A 29 -5.74 16.47 -32.41
N THR A 30 -5.35 15.68 -31.40
CA THR A 30 -5.45 14.21 -31.31
C THR A 30 -5.11 13.36 -32.54
N GLU A 31 -3.98 12.65 -32.47
CA GLU A 31 -3.89 11.19 -32.61
C GLU A 31 -2.42 10.75 -32.47
N ALA A 32 -2.07 10.29 -31.27
CA ALA A 32 -0.92 9.42 -31.07
C ALA A 32 -1.33 8.36 -30.04
N SER A 33 -1.94 7.30 -30.55
CA SER A 33 -2.23 6.07 -29.82
C SER A 33 -0.91 5.42 -29.34
N PRO A 34 -0.74 5.09 -28.05
CA PRO A 34 0.30 4.16 -27.64
C PRO A 34 -0.30 2.75 -27.63
N SER A 35 -0.39 2.13 -28.82
CA SER A 35 -0.78 0.73 -28.97
C SER A 35 0.43 -0.22 -29.07
N GLN A 36 1.63 0.26 -28.78
CA GLN A 36 2.86 -0.54 -28.87
C GLN A 36 3.24 -1.25 -27.55
N ASP A 37 2.96 -0.68 -26.38
CA ASP A 37 3.38 -1.29 -25.10
C ASP A 37 2.51 -2.48 -24.65
N VAL A 38 1.26 -2.57 -25.10
CA VAL A 38 0.33 -3.63 -24.69
C VAL A 38 0.48 -4.91 -25.54
N TYR A 39 0.98 -4.81 -26.77
CA TYR A 39 0.97 -5.93 -27.73
C TYR A 39 2.30 -6.71 -27.81
N GLU A 40 3.45 -6.11 -27.47
CA GLU A 40 4.73 -6.84 -27.46
C GLU A 40 4.90 -7.76 -26.24
N HIS A 41 4.21 -7.51 -25.12
CA HIS A 41 4.30 -8.37 -23.94
C HIS A 41 3.40 -9.62 -24.04
N ILE A 42 2.26 -9.54 -24.74
CA ILE A 42 1.29 -10.65 -24.85
C ILE A 42 1.59 -11.56 -26.06
N SER A 43 2.16 -11.03 -27.14
CA SER A 43 2.44 -11.81 -28.36
C SER A 43 3.57 -12.83 -28.21
N ASN A 44 4.50 -12.62 -27.27
CA ASN A 44 5.52 -13.61 -26.93
C ASN A 44 5.01 -14.77 -26.05
N MET A 45 3.75 -14.72 -25.58
CA MET A 45 3.18 -15.75 -24.70
C MET A 45 2.29 -16.79 -25.42
N LYS A 46 2.03 -16.63 -26.73
CA LYS A 46 1.10 -17.53 -27.47
C LYS A 46 1.78 -18.56 -28.39
N THR A 47 3.11 -18.64 -28.46
CA THR A 47 3.78 -19.48 -29.47
C THR A 47 4.96 -20.32 -28.98
N LYS A 48 5.09 -20.60 -27.69
CA LYS A 48 5.95 -21.69 -27.21
C LYS A 48 5.22 -22.58 -26.22
N ASP A 49 4.74 -23.70 -26.76
CA ASP A 49 4.28 -24.94 -26.12
C ASP A 49 3.89 -24.88 -24.63
N LEU A 50 2.57 -24.89 -24.42
CA LEU A 50 1.88 -25.10 -23.14
C LEU A 50 2.10 -26.50 -22.50
N PHE A 51 2.98 -27.35 -23.04
CA PHE A 51 3.34 -28.67 -22.47
C PHE A 51 4.76 -29.14 -22.87
N GLN A 52 5.78 -28.27 -22.83
CA GLN A 52 7.16 -28.77 -22.82
C GLN A 52 7.58 -29.06 -21.37
N PHE A 53 7.28 -30.28 -20.89
CA PHE A 53 8.30 -30.95 -20.09
C PHE A 53 9.53 -30.98 -20.99
N GLU A 54 10.58 -30.23 -20.66
CA GLU A 54 11.88 -30.52 -21.27
C GLU A 54 12.09 -32.03 -21.12
N PRO A 55 12.41 -32.77 -22.20
CA PRO A 55 12.66 -34.19 -22.08
C PRO A 55 13.73 -34.37 -21.03
N PHE A 56 13.41 -35.12 -19.95
CA PHE A 56 14.34 -35.46 -18.87
C PHE A 56 15.68 -35.85 -19.48
N ASN A 57 16.62 -34.92 -19.45
CA ASN A 57 17.93 -35.13 -20.03
C ASN A 57 18.68 -35.98 -19.00
N ASN A 58 19.19 -37.15 -19.37
CA ASN A 58 19.93 -38.07 -18.50
C ASN A 58 21.19 -37.49 -17.79
N GLU A 59 21.45 -36.18 -17.90
CA GLU A 59 22.22 -35.39 -16.93
C GLU A 59 21.46 -35.19 -15.60
N ASP A 60 20.22 -35.71 -15.50
CA ASP A 60 19.28 -35.72 -14.37
C ASP A 60 19.71 -36.55 -13.14
N LEU A 61 21.00 -36.86 -12.99
CA LEU A 61 21.59 -36.99 -11.65
C LEU A 61 21.89 -35.59 -11.12
N LEU A 62 20.85 -34.77 -11.02
CA LEU A 62 20.94 -33.40 -10.58
C LEU A 62 21.02 -33.35 -9.06
N GLU A 63 22.09 -32.74 -8.54
CA GLU A 63 22.18 -32.40 -7.13
C GLU A 63 20.99 -31.52 -6.73
N PHE A 64 20.11 -32.10 -5.92
CA PHE A 64 18.99 -31.43 -5.30
C PHE A 64 19.38 -31.11 -3.85
N PRO A 65 19.06 -29.91 -3.31
CA PRO A 65 18.24 -28.84 -3.90
C PRO A 65 19.03 -27.79 -4.72
N ARG A 66 18.45 -27.31 -5.83
CA ARG A 66 19.00 -26.22 -6.69
C ARG A 66 18.68 -24.82 -6.12
N THR A 67 18.96 -24.60 -4.84
CA THR A 67 18.62 -23.34 -4.16
C THR A 67 19.49 -22.19 -4.67
N LYS A 68 18.85 -21.12 -5.16
CA LYS A 68 19.52 -19.85 -5.53
C LYS A 68 18.59 -18.67 -5.26
N ALA A 69 19.09 -17.44 -5.35
CA ALA A 69 18.23 -16.26 -5.27
C ALA A 69 17.07 -16.36 -6.28
N GLY A 70 15.83 -16.20 -5.81
CA GLY A 70 14.63 -16.36 -6.62
C GLY A 70 14.11 -17.80 -6.75
N ARG A 71 14.85 -18.80 -6.25
CA ARG A 71 14.45 -20.21 -6.22
C ARG A 71 14.68 -20.79 -4.84
N ASP A 72 13.76 -20.46 -3.95
CA ASP A 72 13.69 -20.99 -2.58
C ASP A 72 12.49 -21.94 -2.49
N TYR A 73 12.76 -23.23 -2.30
CA TYR A 73 11.72 -24.25 -2.22
C TYR A 73 10.78 -24.03 -1.01
N SER A 74 11.32 -23.61 0.14
CA SER A 74 10.53 -23.37 1.33
C SER A 74 9.58 -22.19 1.12
N LEU A 75 10.05 -21.13 0.44
CA LEU A 75 9.18 -20.03 0.03
C LEU A 75 8.11 -20.50 -0.97
N ASN A 76 8.50 -21.26 -1.99
CA ASN A 76 7.57 -21.72 -3.03
C ASN A 76 6.44 -22.58 -2.43
N TRP A 77 6.76 -23.46 -1.50
CA TRP A 77 5.75 -24.23 -0.77
C TRP A 77 4.86 -23.32 0.10
N ALA A 78 5.41 -22.26 0.69
CA ALA A 78 4.63 -21.34 1.52
C ALA A 78 3.64 -20.55 0.66
N LEU A 79 4.10 -20.08 -0.49
CA LEU A 79 3.27 -19.42 -1.49
C LEU A 79 2.21 -20.35 -2.06
N ALA A 80 2.54 -21.63 -2.31
CA ALA A 80 1.57 -22.63 -2.75
C ALA A 80 0.45 -22.86 -1.73
N ASN A 81 0.77 -22.87 -0.42
CA ASN A 81 -0.24 -22.93 0.64
C ASN A 81 -1.14 -21.70 0.68
N GLU A 82 -0.65 -20.55 0.19
CA GLU A 82 -1.41 -19.31 0.02
C GLU A 82 -2.06 -19.20 -1.36
N TYR A 83 -2.11 -20.30 -2.13
CA TYR A 83 -2.72 -20.41 -3.46
C TYR A 83 -1.98 -19.67 -4.59
N PHE A 84 -0.69 -19.41 -4.42
CA PHE A 84 0.20 -18.95 -5.49
C PHE A 84 0.96 -20.11 -6.12
N THR A 85 0.84 -20.28 -7.43
CA THR A 85 1.69 -21.23 -8.18
C THR A 85 2.87 -20.48 -8.79
N VAL A 86 4.05 -20.61 -8.17
CA VAL A 86 5.27 -19.93 -8.66
C VAL A 86 5.83 -20.64 -9.88
N TRP A 87 5.57 -20.10 -11.07
CA TRP A 87 6.16 -20.59 -12.33
C TRP A 87 7.54 -19.98 -12.60
N GLY A 88 7.71 -18.71 -12.25
CA GLY A 88 8.94 -17.95 -12.45
C GLY A 88 9.88 -18.00 -11.24
N ASN A 89 10.44 -16.85 -10.88
CA ASN A 89 11.24 -16.68 -9.68
C ASN A 89 10.41 -16.06 -8.55
N ALA A 90 10.62 -16.49 -7.32
CA ALA A 90 10.09 -15.82 -6.13
C ALA A 90 11.23 -15.40 -5.21
N TYR A 91 11.38 -14.09 -5.01
CA TYR A 91 12.40 -13.50 -4.17
C TYR A 91 11.82 -13.16 -2.80
N ARG A 92 12.29 -13.83 -1.75
CA ARG A 92 11.94 -13.51 -0.37
C ARG A 92 12.86 -12.44 0.20
N ASN A 93 12.27 -11.41 0.78
CA ASN A 93 12.91 -10.22 1.33
C ASN A 93 14.11 -9.76 0.47
N PRO A 94 13.91 -9.53 -0.85
CA PRO A 94 15.00 -9.30 -1.80
C PRO A 94 15.93 -8.17 -1.34
N SER A 95 17.22 -8.29 -1.67
CA SER A 95 18.17 -7.20 -1.44
C SER A 95 17.82 -5.98 -2.30
N ILE A 96 18.32 -4.81 -1.89
CA ILE A 96 18.15 -3.58 -2.66
C ILE A 96 18.69 -3.78 -4.08
N ASP A 97 19.88 -4.35 -4.24
CA ASP A 97 20.50 -4.62 -5.55
C ASP A 97 19.59 -5.41 -6.52
N ILE A 98 18.85 -6.41 -6.02
CA ILE A 98 17.91 -7.19 -6.84
C ILE A 98 16.75 -6.30 -7.28
N LEU A 99 16.19 -5.53 -6.35
CA LEU A 99 15.07 -4.65 -6.62
C LEU A 99 15.46 -3.49 -7.55
N GLU A 100 16.66 -2.93 -7.41
CA GLU A 100 17.19 -1.89 -8.30
C GLU A 100 17.34 -2.42 -9.72
N ARG A 101 18.02 -3.57 -9.88
CA ARG A 101 18.19 -4.24 -11.17
C ARG A 101 16.86 -4.50 -11.88
N ASP A 102 15.86 -4.97 -11.13
CA ASP A 102 14.57 -5.38 -11.68
C ASP A 102 13.55 -4.22 -11.76
N SER A 103 13.85 -3.05 -11.20
CA SER A 103 13.00 -1.85 -11.27
C SER A 103 13.05 -1.15 -12.62
N HIS A 104 14.16 -1.32 -13.34
CA HIS A 104 14.54 -0.59 -14.55
C HIS A 104 14.52 0.94 -14.38
N GLY A 105 14.77 1.43 -13.16
CA GLY A 105 14.91 2.86 -12.85
C GLY A 105 16.31 3.40 -13.12
N GLU A 106 16.43 4.73 -13.08
CA GLU A 106 17.73 5.42 -13.15
C GLU A 106 18.31 5.56 -11.74
N VAL A 107 19.54 5.09 -11.55
CA VAL A 107 20.24 5.18 -10.25
C VAL A 107 21.11 6.43 -10.22
N ASP A 108 20.93 7.27 -9.20
CA ASP A 108 21.73 8.48 -8.99
C ASP A 108 23.05 8.19 -8.24
N ARG A 109 23.84 9.24 -7.98
CA ARG A 109 25.14 9.13 -7.28
C ARG A 109 25.01 8.75 -5.80
N ASP A 110 23.85 9.01 -5.20
CA ASP A 110 23.56 8.75 -3.80
C ASP A 110 22.90 7.36 -3.61
N GLY A 111 22.83 6.58 -4.69
CA GLY A 111 22.25 5.25 -4.73
C GLY A 111 20.73 5.26 -4.73
N ASN A 112 20.07 6.37 -5.07
CA ASN A 112 18.63 6.40 -5.19
C ASN A 112 18.19 5.93 -6.57
N THR A 113 17.19 5.07 -6.60
CA THR A 113 16.59 4.58 -7.83
C THR A 113 15.34 5.38 -8.16
N THR A 114 15.35 6.09 -9.29
CA THR A 114 14.23 6.91 -9.76
C THR A 114 13.42 6.18 -10.83
N CYS A 115 12.12 6.08 -10.60
CA CYS A 115 11.17 5.43 -11.50
C CYS A 115 9.98 6.35 -11.78
N THR A 116 9.60 6.43 -13.05
CA THR A 116 8.32 7.04 -13.46
C THR A 116 7.30 5.94 -13.66
N ARG A 117 6.08 6.12 -13.13
CA ARG A 117 4.97 5.18 -13.22
C ARG A 117 3.67 5.93 -13.49
N HIS A 118 2.81 5.35 -14.31
CA HIS A 118 1.46 5.88 -14.54
C HIS A 118 0.51 5.35 -13.47
N TYR A 119 0.29 6.14 -12.42
CA TYR A 119 -0.70 5.82 -11.39
C TYR A 119 -1.98 6.62 -11.59
N LEU A 120 -3.10 6.03 -11.18
CA LEU A 120 -4.35 6.75 -11.04
C LEU A 120 -4.30 7.66 -9.79
N PRO A 121 -5.05 8.77 -9.77
CA PRO A 121 -5.32 9.49 -8.53
C PRO A 121 -5.97 8.57 -7.50
N SER A 122 -5.58 8.69 -6.23
CA SER A 122 -6.05 7.81 -5.14
C SER A 122 -7.57 7.84 -4.93
N SER A 123 -8.23 8.93 -5.31
CA SER A 123 -9.69 9.09 -5.30
C SER A 123 -10.41 8.34 -6.42
N GLU A 124 -9.71 8.00 -7.51
CA GLU A 124 -10.28 7.31 -8.67
C GLU A 124 -10.15 5.79 -8.57
N VAL A 125 -9.35 5.28 -7.63
CA VAL A 125 -9.23 3.84 -7.38
C VAL A 125 -10.45 3.34 -6.64
N ALA A 126 -11.22 2.48 -7.32
CA ALA A 126 -12.43 1.89 -6.75
C ALA A 126 -12.10 0.95 -5.58
N VAL A 127 -13.02 0.88 -4.60
CA VAL A 127 -13.05 -0.22 -3.62
C VAL A 127 -13.97 -1.28 -4.18
N LYS A 128 -13.41 -2.43 -4.55
CA LYS A 128 -14.18 -3.54 -5.10
C LYS A 128 -14.90 -4.26 -3.97
N SER A 129 -16.21 -4.36 -4.10
CA SER A 129 -17.06 -5.21 -3.26
C SER A 129 -17.45 -6.46 -4.03
N GLY A 130 -17.74 -7.55 -3.32
CA GLY A 130 -18.04 -8.84 -3.90
C GLY A 130 -17.57 -9.97 -3.00
N ASP A 131 -17.63 -11.20 -3.50
CA ASP A 131 -16.98 -12.34 -2.85
C ASP A 131 -15.46 -12.13 -2.85
N PHE A 132 -14.88 -12.10 -1.66
CA PHE A 132 -13.45 -11.86 -1.52
C PHE A 132 -12.62 -13.07 -1.99
N GLU A 133 -13.16 -14.29 -1.89
CA GLU A 133 -12.50 -15.50 -2.37
C GLU A 133 -12.30 -15.41 -3.89
N ASP A 134 -13.36 -15.14 -4.65
CA ASP A 134 -13.30 -14.96 -6.10
C ASP A 134 -12.31 -13.85 -6.52
N ILE A 135 -12.31 -12.72 -5.80
CA ILE A 135 -11.40 -11.61 -6.06
C ILE A 135 -9.95 -12.03 -5.80
N SER A 136 -9.69 -12.70 -4.67
CA SER A 136 -8.35 -13.14 -4.26
C SER A 136 -7.79 -14.16 -5.24
N ASP A 137 -8.58 -15.17 -5.59
CA ASP A 137 -8.19 -16.24 -6.50
C ASP A 137 -7.87 -15.70 -7.89
N SER A 138 -8.72 -14.81 -8.44
CA SER A 138 -8.46 -14.18 -9.74
C SER A 138 -7.13 -13.40 -9.78
N VAL A 139 -6.79 -12.70 -8.69
CA VAL A 139 -5.54 -11.93 -8.60
C VAL A 139 -4.33 -12.86 -8.42
N LYS A 140 -4.46 -13.92 -7.63
CA LYS A 140 -3.40 -14.93 -7.44
C LYS A 140 -3.14 -15.76 -8.69
N ASP A 141 -4.17 -16.07 -9.46
CA ASP A 141 -4.06 -16.73 -10.76
C ASP A 141 -3.28 -15.86 -11.76
N PHE A 142 -3.56 -14.56 -11.77
CA PHE A 142 -2.79 -13.60 -12.57
C PHE A 142 -1.31 -13.56 -12.12
N LEU A 143 -1.07 -13.42 -10.81
CA LEU A 143 0.29 -13.37 -10.25
C LEU A 143 1.06 -14.68 -10.40
N SER A 144 0.39 -15.82 -10.48
CA SER A 144 1.05 -17.10 -10.73
C SER A 144 1.71 -17.13 -12.11
N GLN A 145 1.15 -16.42 -13.09
CA GLN A 145 1.66 -16.39 -14.46
C GLN A 145 2.82 -15.39 -14.68
N VAL A 146 3.18 -14.59 -13.68
CA VAL A 146 4.23 -13.57 -13.84
C VAL A 146 5.64 -14.16 -13.68
N PRO A 147 6.66 -13.59 -14.34
CA PRO A 147 8.01 -14.14 -14.31
C PRO A 147 8.73 -13.97 -12.97
N ASN A 148 8.41 -12.92 -12.21
CA ASN A 148 9.06 -12.62 -10.93
C ASN A 148 8.02 -12.19 -9.90
N LEU A 149 8.08 -12.80 -8.73
CA LEU A 149 7.37 -12.38 -7.53
C LEU A 149 8.37 -11.89 -6.48
N TYR A 150 8.06 -10.77 -5.85
CA TYR A 150 8.79 -10.19 -4.75
C TYR A 150 7.92 -10.32 -3.50
N VAL A 151 8.45 -11.02 -2.51
CA VAL A 151 7.80 -11.28 -1.24
C VAL A 151 8.58 -10.57 -0.15
N GLU A 152 7.94 -9.71 0.63
CA GLU A 152 8.55 -9.09 1.82
C GLU A 152 7.78 -9.55 3.06
N ASP A 153 8.45 -10.35 3.90
CA ASP A 153 7.96 -10.64 5.24
C ASP A 153 8.44 -9.53 6.18
N ALA A 154 7.50 -8.80 6.76
CA ALA A 154 7.77 -7.61 7.56
C ALA A 154 6.80 -7.51 8.75
N ALA A 155 6.78 -6.35 9.40
CA ALA A 155 5.73 -6.00 10.34
C ALA A 155 5.15 -4.62 10.04
N VAL A 156 3.87 -4.46 10.38
CA VAL A 156 3.24 -3.18 10.64
C VAL A 156 2.90 -3.12 12.12
N CYS A 157 2.98 -1.94 12.70
CA CYS A 157 2.94 -1.75 14.15
C CYS A 157 4.16 -2.37 14.84
N SER A 158 4.86 -1.59 15.66
CA SER A 158 6.12 -2.00 16.29
C SER A 158 6.10 -2.02 17.82
N GLY A 159 5.07 -1.43 18.43
CA GLY A 159 4.82 -1.48 19.86
C GLY A 159 4.49 -2.89 20.33
N ARG A 160 4.93 -3.20 21.56
CA ARG A 160 4.61 -4.47 22.24
C ARG A 160 3.10 -4.66 22.35
N CYS A 161 2.62 -5.87 22.10
CA CYS A 161 1.20 -6.27 22.08
C CYS A 161 0.39 -5.66 20.92
N ALA A 162 1.00 -4.84 20.07
CA ALA A 162 0.39 -4.26 18.88
C ALA A 162 1.04 -4.78 17.59
N GLU A 163 2.14 -5.53 17.68
CA GLU A 163 2.90 -5.97 16.53
C GLU A 163 2.09 -6.89 15.61
N LEU A 164 1.99 -6.52 14.34
CA LEU A 164 1.30 -7.29 13.32
C LEU A 164 2.29 -7.68 12.24
N ARG A 165 2.55 -8.98 12.13
CA ARG A 165 3.32 -9.52 11.01
C ARG A 165 2.53 -9.34 9.72
N ILE A 166 3.21 -8.89 8.68
CA ILE A 166 2.64 -8.68 7.37
C ILE A 166 3.50 -9.37 6.33
N ARG A 167 2.87 -10.01 5.34
CA ARG A 167 3.53 -10.49 4.12
C ARG A 167 3.02 -9.66 2.96
N SER A 168 3.91 -9.04 2.19
CA SER A 168 3.52 -8.44 0.91
C SER A 168 4.01 -9.28 -0.25
N VAL A 169 3.16 -9.50 -1.25
CA VAL A 169 3.46 -10.21 -2.49
C VAL A 169 3.16 -9.28 -3.67
N THR A 170 4.14 -9.06 -4.55
CA THR A 170 3.95 -8.24 -5.74
C THR A 170 4.80 -8.70 -6.91
N ASN A 171 4.37 -8.45 -8.14
CA ASN A 171 5.16 -8.63 -9.36
C ASN A 171 6.00 -7.41 -9.76
N ASP A 172 5.96 -6.31 -8.99
CA ASP A 172 6.65 -5.06 -9.32
C ASP A 172 7.74 -4.73 -8.29
N ALA A 173 8.99 -4.66 -8.77
CA ALA A 173 10.16 -4.38 -7.95
C ALA A 173 10.12 -2.97 -7.32
N VAL A 174 9.47 -2.00 -7.98
CA VAL A 174 9.33 -0.63 -7.45
C VAL A 174 8.39 -0.61 -6.25
N THR A 175 7.21 -1.22 -6.38
CA THR A 175 6.27 -1.39 -5.26
C THR A 175 6.93 -2.18 -4.13
N ALA A 176 7.65 -3.27 -4.44
CA ALA A 176 8.38 -4.05 -3.44
C ALA A 176 9.38 -3.18 -2.68
N MET A 177 10.19 -2.36 -3.36
CA MET A 177 11.16 -1.48 -2.72
C MET A 177 10.49 -0.40 -1.85
N ALA A 178 9.39 0.19 -2.32
CA ALA A 178 8.64 1.17 -1.54
C ALA A 178 8.08 0.56 -0.25
N LEU A 179 7.38 -0.58 -0.32
CA LEU A 179 6.86 -1.28 0.86
C LEU A 179 7.99 -1.72 1.80
N LYS A 180 9.11 -2.16 1.23
CA LYS A 180 10.32 -2.53 1.93
C LYS A 180 10.90 -1.37 2.75
N ASN A 181 10.81 -0.12 2.28
CA ASN A 181 11.23 1.07 3.02
C ASN A 181 10.19 1.58 4.03
N LEU A 182 8.91 1.28 3.81
CA LEU A 182 7.80 1.71 4.65
C LEU A 182 7.53 0.77 5.84
N PHE A 183 7.70 -0.53 5.68
CA PHE A 183 7.39 -1.52 6.72
C PHE A 183 8.53 -1.71 7.72
N HIS A 184 8.19 -2.21 8.92
CA HIS A 184 9.17 -2.58 9.92
C HIS A 184 9.94 -3.82 9.49
N ARG A 185 11.26 -3.76 9.58
CA ARG A 185 12.13 -4.90 9.31
C ARG A 185 12.02 -5.92 10.43
N MET A 186 11.88 -7.18 10.04
CA MET A 186 11.80 -8.31 10.95
C MET A 186 12.93 -9.29 10.66
N PRO A 187 13.47 -9.97 11.68
CA PRO A 187 14.32 -11.13 11.47
C PRO A 187 13.60 -12.18 10.61
N LEU A 188 14.31 -12.78 9.67
CA LEU A 188 13.76 -13.83 8.82
C LEU A 188 13.34 -15.02 9.67
N ARG A 189 12.05 -15.37 9.61
CA ARG A 189 11.49 -16.57 10.23
C ARG A 189 11.30 -17.67 9.17
N ASP A 190 10.78 -18.80 9.58
CA ASP A 190 10.35 -19.83 8.63
C ASP A 190 9.28 -19.26 7.65
N PRO A 191 9.37 -19.48 6.33
CA PRO A 191 8.39 -18.98 5.36
C PRO A 191 6.93 -19.41 5.63
N MET A 192 6.71 -20.55 6.29
CA MET A 192 5.38 -21.06 6.68
C MET A 192 4.80 -20.37 7.90
N THR A 193 5.59 -19.53 8.57
CA THR A 193 5.12 -18.77 9.73
C THR A 193 3.86 -17.98 9.35
N PRO A 194 2.73 -18.14 10.06
CA PRO A 194 1.51 -17.43 9.71
C PRO A 194 1.65 -15.91 9.80
N HIS A 195 1.07 -15.22 8.81
CA HIS A 195 0.97 -13.76 8.76
C HIS A 195 -0.50 -13.38 8.97
N PRO A 196 -0.86 -12.68 10.06
CA PRO A 196 -2.24 -12.24 10.29
C PRO A 196 -2.72 -11.20 9.28
N LEU A 197 -1.78 -10.47 8.66
CA LEU A 197 -2.04 -9.47 7.64
C LEU A 197 -1.28 -9.82 6.37
N SER A 198 -1.89 -9.60 5.20
CA SER A 198 -1.24 -9.79 3.89
C SER A 198 -1.54 -8.62 2.97
N VAL A 199 -0.64 -8.33 2.03
CA VAL A 199 -0.80 -7.30 1.00
C VAL A 199 -0.41 -7.88 -0.34
N ILE A 200 -1.34 -7.96 -1.27
CA ILE A 200 -1.12 -8.46 -2.62
C ILE A 200 -1.23 -7.28 -3.58
N VAL A 201 -0.15 -6.98 -4.31
CA VAL A 201 -0.15 -5.91 -5.31
C VAL A 201 0.13 -6.50 -6.69
N ALA A 202 -0.90 -6.54 -7.54
CA ALA A 202 -0.83 -7.09 -8.89
C ALA A 202 -0.83 -5.99 -9.95
N ARG A 203 0.36 -5.61 -10.40
CA ARG A 203 0.56 -4.63 -11.48
C ARG A 203 0.29 -5.27 -12.85
N GLY A 204 -0.29 -4.50 -13.78
CA GLY A 204 -0.59 -4.95 -15.14
C GLY A 204 -1.97 -5.57 -15.33
N MET A 205 -2.75 -5.74 -14.28
CA MET A 205 -4.18 -6.07 -14.42
C MET A 205 -4.94 -4.90 -15.06
N PRO A 206 -5.96 -5.18 -15.90
CA PRO A 206 -6.67 -4.13 -16.65
C PRO A 206 -7.53 -3.24 -15.74
N GLU A 207 -8.08 -3.79 -14.67
CA GLU A 207 -8.87 -3.05 -13.69
C GLU A 207 -7.97 -2.62 -12.52
N SER A 208 -8.10 -1.36 -12.10
CA SER A 208 -7.41 -0.83 -10.91
C SER A 208 -8.40 -0.70 -9.76
N PHE A 209 -8.24 -1.51 -8.72
CA PHE A 209 -9.09 -1.48 -7.54
C PHE A 209 -8.32 -1.84 -6.27
N THR A 210 -8.97 -1.60 -5.14
CA THR A 210 -8.55 -2.10 -3.83
C THR A 210 -9.64 -2.97 -3.21
N ALA A 211 -9.27 -3.99 -2.45
CA ALA A 211 -10.19 -4.80 -1.67
C ALA A 211 -9.56 -5.22 -0.35
N ILE A 212 -10.36 -5.35 0.71
CA ILE A 212 -9.92 -5.88 2.01
C ILE A 212 -10.89 -6.98 2.44
N GLY A 213 -10.36 -8.16 2.72
CA GLY A 213 -11.14 -9.29 3.22
C GLY A 213 -10.25 -10.39 3.79
N THR A 214 -10.87 -11.38 4.41
CA THR A 214 -10.13 -12.54 4.91
C THR A 214 -9.95 -13.53 3.77
N ASP A 215 -8.71 -13.81 3.41
CA ASP A 215 -8.39 -14.79 2.38
C ASP A 215 -8.59 -16.21 2.94
N PRO A 216 -9.42 -17.07 2.33
CA PRO A 216 -9.73 -18.39 2.88
C PRO A 216 -8.51 -19.33 2.90
N HIS A 217 -7.58 -19.16 1.97
CA HIS A 217 -6.38 -19.99 1.84
C HIS A 217 -5.34 -19.67 2.93
N SER A 218 -4.91 -18.41 3.03
CA SER A 218 -3.94 -17.97 4.04
C SER A 218 -4.54 -17.74 5.43
N LYS A 219 -5.88 -17.58 5.52
CA LYS A 219 -6.62 -17.14 6.72
C LYS A 219 -6.19 -15.78 7.25
N SER A 220 -5.48 -15.01 6.43
CA SER A 220 -5.00 -13.67 6.77
C SER A 220 -5.99 -12.60 6.31
N LEU A 221 -6.06 -11.50 7.07
CA LEU A 221 -6.73 -10.31 6.57
C LEU A 221 -5.86 -9.72 5.45
N THR A 222 -6.35 -9.77 4.22
CA THR A 222 -5.58 -9.45 3.01
C THR A 222 -6.06 -8.14 2.40
N VAL A 223 -5.11 -7.28 2.08
CA VAL A 223 -5.30 -6.09 1.23
C VAL A 223 -4.89 -6.45 -0.18
N ILE A 224 -5.78 -6.27 -1.14
CA ILE A 224 -5.50 -6.45 -2.57
C ILE A 224 -5.47 -5.07 -3.23
N ALA A 225 -4.47 -4.83 -4.07
CA ALA A 225 -4.40 -3.67 -4.95
C ALA A 225 -3.98 -4.10 -6.37
N THR A 226 -4.66 -3.61 -7.39
CA THR A 226 -4.43 -4.04 -8.78
C THR A 226 -4.14 -2.89 -9.73
N GLY A 227 -3.57 -3.20 -10.89
CA GLY A 227 -3.37 -2.23 -11.97
C GLY A 227 -2.51 -1.05 -11.54
N ASN A 228 -3.03 0.17 -11.74
CA ASN A 228 -2.33 1.44 -11.56
C ASN A 228 -2.63 2.11 -10.21
N THR A 229 -3.03 1.36 -9.18
CA THR A 229 -3.26 1.90 -7.82
C THR A 229 -1.98 2.55 -7.25
N PRO A 230 -2.01 3.82 -6.83
CA PRO A 230 -0.82 4.49 -6.30
C PRO A 230 -0.42 3.94 -4.92
N ILE A 231 0.84 4.14 -4.53
CA ILE A 231 1.41 3.57 -3.31
C ILE A 231 0.75 4.13 -2.04
N ASP A 232 0.44 5.43 -2.01
CA ASP A 232 -0.27 6.08 -0.90
C ASP A 232 -1.64 5.42 -0.64
N ARG A 233 -2.37 5.04 -1.70
CA ARG A 233 -3.63 4.30 -1.58
C ARG A 233 -3.41 2.91 -0.98
N ILE A 234 -2.36 2.20 -1.38
CA ILE A 234 -2.00 0.89 -0.81
C ILE A 234 -1.72 1.04 0.69
N VAL A 235 -0.88 2.02 1.07
CA VAL A 235 -0.53 2.30 2.46
C VAL A 235 -1.77 2.64 3.30
N ALA A 236 -2.69 3.44 2.77
CA ALA A 236 -3.94 3.77 3.43
C ALA A 236 -4.83 2.53 3.69
N GLU A 237 -4.94 1.62 2.72
CA GLU A 237 -5.70 0.37 2.91
C GLU A 237 -4.99 -0.58 3.90
N VAL A 238 -3.67 -0.62 3.93
CA VAL A 238 -2.89 -1.38 4.93
C VAL A 238 -3.14 -0.83 6.35
N ALA A 239 -3.16 0.48 6.53
CA ALA A 239 -3.48 1.08 7.83
C ALA A 239 -4.91 0.75 8.29
N LYS A 240 -5.88 0.79 7.38
CA LYS A 240 -7.26 0.35 7.65
C LYS A 240 -7.33 -1.13 8.03
N ALA A 241 -6.58 -1.99 7.33
CA ALA A 241 -6.54 -3.41 7.63
C ALA A 241 -5.88 -3.68 8.99
N ALA A 242 -4.80 -2.95 9.34
CA ALA A 242 -4.19 -3.02 10.67
C ALA A 242 -5.21 -2.64 11.76
N ALA A 243 -5.96 -1.53 11.59
CA ALA A 243 -7.00 -1.12 12.53
C ALA A 243 -8.12 -2.18 12.67
N LYS A 244 -8.56 -2.78 11.55
CA LYS A 244 -9.53 -3.90 11.58
C LYS A 244 -9.00 -5.11 12.33
N GLN A 245 -7.73 -5.45 12.16
CA GLN A 245 -7.10 -6.57 12.87
C GLN A 245 -7.03 -6.31 14.38
N MET A 246 -6.74 -5.07 14.78
CA MET A 246 -6.77 -4.65 16.18
C MET A 246 -8.18 -4.71 16.78
N ASP A 247 -9.21 -4.30 16.03
CA ASP A 247 -10.60 -4.39 16.46
C ASP A 247 -11.08 -5.85 16.58
N ALA A 248 -10.69 -6.71 15.63
CA ALA A 248 -10.99 -8.14 15.68
C ALA A 248 -10.35 -8.82 16.90
N ALA A 249 -9.14 -8.40 17.28
CA ALA A 249 -8.44 -8.94 18.45
C ALA A 249 -9.14 -8.64 19.80
N ARG A 250 -10.11 -7.72 19.84
CA ARG A 250 -10.94 -7.46 21.04
C ARG A 250 -11.76 -8.68 21.43
N GLY A 251 -12.11 -9.54 20.46
CA GLY A 251 -13.02 -10.65 20.65
C GLY A 251 -14.43 -10.22 21.06
N THR A 252 -15.27 -11.20 21.39
CA THR A 252 -16.64 -11.00 21.86
C THR A 252 -16.91 -11.82 23.11
N PHE A 253 -17.85 -11.36 23.94
CA PHE A 253 -18.31 -12.06 25.12
C PHE A 253 -19.82 -11.96 25.26
N GLU A 254 -20.46 -12.98 25.85
CA GLU A 254 -21.90 -12.98 26.12
C GLU A 254 -22.18 -12.27 27.45
N VAL A 255 -23.18 -11.39 27.45
CA VAL A 255 -23.73 -10.77 28.65
C VAL A 255 -25.19 -11.19 28.78
N GLU A 256 -25.53 -11.79 29.92
CA GLU A 256 -26.91 -12.03 30.30
C GLU A 256 -27.51 -10.75 30.87
N ILE A 257 -28.54 -10.26 30.22
CA ILE A 257 -29.31 -9.10 30.70
C ILE A 257 -30.46 -9.66 31.55
N PRO A 258 -30.53 -9.28 32.84
CA PRO A 258 -31.61 -9.72 33.72
C PRO A 258 -32.97 -9.23 33.22
N GLU A 259 -34.03 -9.93 33.62
CA GLU A 259 -35.41 -9.65 33.20
C GLU A 259 -35.77 -8.16 33.40
N THR A 260 -35.96 -7.43 32.31
CA THR A 260 -36.46 -6.04 32.33
C THR A 260 -37.98 -5.96 32.16
N GLU A 261 -38.62 -7.03 31.69
CA GLU A 261 -40.08 -7.14 31.54
C GLU A 261 -40.57 -8.49 32.11
N PRO A 262 -41.65 -8.53 32.92
CA PRO A 262 -42.16 -9.78 33.50
C PRO A 262 -42.58 -10.78 32.41
N GLY A 263 -41.98 -11.97 32.41
CA GLY A 263 -42.36 -13.08 31.52
C GLY A 263 -41.49 -13.22 30.26
N LYS A 264 -40.51 -12.35 30.06
CA LYS A 264 -39.46 -12.52 29.04
C LYS A 264 -38.16 -12.86 29.75
N GLY A 265 -37.83 -14.15 29.83
CA GLY A 265 -36.60 -14.64 30.47
C GLY A 265 -35.31 -13.92 30.04
N PRO A 266 -34.20 -14.14 30.75
CA PRO A 266 -32.94 -13.41 30.53
C PRO A 266 -32.52 -13.44 29.06
N THR A 267 -32.13 -12.27 28.54
CA THR A 267 -31.73 -12.12 27.15
C THR A 267 -30.21 -12.15 27.06
N LYS A 268 -29.66 -13.00 26.17
CA LYS A 268 -28.22 -13.02 25.90
C LYS A 268 -27.88 -11.99 24.82
N GLN A 269 -26.97 -11.07 25.13
CA GLN A 269 -26.41 -10.13 24.17
C GLN A 269 -24.91 -10.36 24.01
N VAL A 270 -24.45 -10.47 22.77
CA VAL A 270 -23.02 -10.55 22.45
C VAL A 270 -22.46 -9.13 22.40
N LYS A 271 -21.43 -8.84 23.20
CA LYS A 271 -20.72 -7.55 23.22
C LYS A 271 -19.26 -7.73 22.78
N LYS A 272 -18.69 -6.71 22.14
CA LYS A 272 -17.25 -6.68 21.83
C LYS A 272 -16.44 -6.41 23.09
N GLY A 273 -15.25 -7.02 23.17
CA GLY A 273 -14.25 -6.72 24.21
C GLY A 273 -13.85 -5.24 24.27
N PRO A 274 -13.17 -4.80 25.33
CA PRO A 274 -12.69 -3.43 25.45
C PRO A 274 -11.67 -3.11 24.34
N VAL A 275 -11.62 -1.85 23.91
CA VAL A 275 -10.54 -1.37 23.04
C VAL A 275 -9.24 -1.33 23.85
N LEU A 276 -8.20 -1.98 23.36
CA LEU A 276 -6.88 -2.01 24.02
C LEU A 276 -5.84 -1.16 23.29
N GLN A 277 -6.11 -0.84 22.03
CA GLN A 277 -5.24 -0.11 21.14
C GLN A 277 -6.04 0.56 20.03
N SER A 278 -5.54 1.67 19.50
CA SER A 278 -6.20 2.45 18.47
C SER A 278 -5.20 3.02 17.49
N VAL A 279 -5.48 2.87 16.19
CA VAL A 279 -4.81 3.63 15.14
C VAL A 279 -5.45 5.00 15.04
N VAL A 280 -4.63 6.05 15.13
CA VAL A 280 -5.01 7.46 14.99
C VAL A 280 -4.26 8.03 13.80
N GLY A 281 -4.98 8.67 12.88
CA GLY A 281 -4.47 9.38 11.71
C GLY A 281 -3.73 10.67 12.06
N ALA A 282 -2.81 10.61 13.01
CA ALA A 282 -2.01 11.73 13.49
C ALA A 282 -0.52 11.47 13.24
N ALA A 283 0.23 12.55 13.09
CA ALA A 283 1.68 12.52 13.14
C ALA A 283 2.18 12.53 14.58
N VAL A 284 3.37 12.02 14.79
CA VAL A 284 4.05 12.03 16.08
C VAL A 284 5.46 12.57 15.86
N VAL A 285 5.82 13.56 16.68
CA VAL A 285 7.14 14.19 16.65
C VAL A 285 7.71 14.25 18.07
N GLN A 286 9.03 14.40 18.17
CA GLN A 286 9.70 14.74 19.42
C GLN A 286 10.01 16.23 19.45
N ASN A 287 9.63 16.91 20.52
CA ASN A 287 9.97 18.32 20.71
C ASN A 287 11.47 18.49 21.05
N PRO A 288 12.00 19.72 21.12
CA PRO A 288 13.40 19.95 21.49
C PRO A 288 13.79 19.39 22.88
N ALA A 289 12.84 19.25 23.80
CA ALA A 289 13.05 18.63 25.11
C ALA A 289 13.00 17.09 25.09
N GLY A 290 12.71 16.48 23.94
CA GLY A 290 12.59 15.03 23.77
C GLY A 290 11.22 14.46 24.16
N GLU A 291 10.25 15.31 24.47
CA GLU A 291 8.89 14.87 24.78
C GLU A 291 8.11 14.54 23.50
N THR A 292 7.15 13.63 23.63
CA THR A 292 6.32 13.18 22.51
C THR A 292 5.16 14.15 22.29
N VAL A 293 4.96 14.58 21.05
CA VAL A 293 3.84 15.44 20.64
C VAL A 293 3.08 14.77 19.51
N MET A 294 1.76 14.67 19.65
CA MET A 294 0.88 14.12 18.62
C MET A 294 0.17 15.27 17.88
N ILE A 295 0.20 15.26 16.55
CA ILE A 295 -0.31 16.33 15.69
C ILE A 295 -1.34 15.75 14.72
N CYS A 296 -2.60 16.10 14.94
CA CYS A 296 -3.73 15.75 14.08
C CYS A 296 -3.84 16.78 12.94
N GLY A 297 -3.72 16.33 11.70
CA GLY A 297 -3.78 17.20 10.52
C GLY A 297 -2.49 17.95 10.20
N ILE A 298 -1.32 17.32 10.42
CA ILE A 298 -0.02 17.95 10.12
C ILE A 298 0.05 18.38 8.63
N PRO A 299 0.45 19.64 8.34
CA PRO A 299 0.74 20.05 6.96
C PRO A 299 1.96 19.33 6.40
N GLU A 300 2.00 19.13 5.08
CA GLU A 300 3.08 18.40 4.42
C GLU A 300 4.44 19.09 4.62
N GLU A 301 4.47 20.42 4.58
CA GLU A 301 5.66 21.23 4.80
C GLU A 301 6.23 21.03 6.21
N ALA A 302 5.35 21.00 7.22
CA ALA A 302 5.73 20.77 8.61
C ALA A 302 6.21 19.32 8.82
N LYS A 303 5.56 18.34 8.20
CA LYS A 303 6.01 16.93 8.20
C LYS A 303 7.42 16.80 7.63
N ASN A 304 7.66 17.42 6.47
CA ASN A 304 8.97 17.39 5.80
C ASN A 304 10.05 18.09 6.64
N ALA A 305 9.71 19.21 7.30
CA ALA A 305 10.61 19.89 8.21
C ALA A 305 10.98 19.03 9.43
N ALA A 306 9.99 18.38 10.07
CA ALA A 306 10.21 17.48 11.19
C ALA A 306 11.09 16.28 10.82
N MET A 307 10.90 15.75 9.61
CA MET A 307 11.72 14.66 9.09
C MET A 307 13.17 15.11 8.88
N LYS A 308 13.39 16.27 8.23
CA LYS A 308 14.72 16.84 8.03
C LYS A 308 15.44 17.15 9.35
N ALA A 309 14.71 17.52 10.39
CA ALA A 309 15.24 17.73 11.73
C ALA A 309 15.55 16.42 12.50
N GLY A 310 15.18 15.26 11.96
CA GLY A 310 15.31 13.98 12.66
C GLY A 310 14.38 13.84 13.86
N LYS A 311 13.26 14.58 13.87
CA LYS A 311 12.30 14.64 14.97
C LYS A 311 10.98 13.93 14.67
N LEU A 312 10.75 13.56 13.42
CA LEU A 312 9.56 12.82 13.00
C LEU A 312 9.66 11.36 13.46
N PHE A 313 8.64 10.88 14.18
CA PHE A 313 8.49 9.47 14.52
C PHE A 313 7.60 8.75 13.50
N CYS A 314 6.46 9.35 13.17
CA CYS A 314 5.59 8.97 12.06
C CYS A 314 4.81 10.19 11.57
N GLY A 315 4.57 10.28 10.27
CA GLY A 315 3.79 11.35 9.62
C GLY A 315 2.29 11.08 9.58
N SER A 316 1.88 9.84 9.80
CA SER A 316 0.48 9.45 9.97
C SER A 316 0.38 8.10 10.69
N ASN A 317 -0.85 7.68 11.03
CA ASN A 317 -1.14 6.34 11.56
C ASN A 317 -0.33 5.98 12.82
N ALA A 318 -0.39 6.87 13.81
CA ALA A 318 0.08 6.58 15.17
C ALA A 318 -0.76 5.45 15.79
N VAL A 319 -0.16 4.65 16.66
CA VAL A 319 -0.83 3.56 17.39
C VAL A 319 -0.77 3.87 18.87
N LEU A 320 -1.91 4.21 19.46
CA LEU A 320 -2.04 4.39 20.90
C LEU A 320 -2.25 3.04 21.57
N THR A 321 -1.44 2.75 22.58
CA THR A 321 -1.52 1.55 23.41
C THR A 321 -1.46 1.94 24.88
N LYS A 322 -1.74 1.00 25.78
CA LYS A 322 -1.58 1.21 27.23
C LYS A 322 -0.13 1.52 27.68
N ASP A 323 0.86 1.19 26.84
CA ASP A 323 2.28 1.31 27.18
C ASP A 323 2.92 2.58 26.58
N GLY A 324 2.23 3.26 25.65
CA GLY A 324 2.71 4.47 24.99
C GLY A 324 2.25 4.58 23.54
N VAL A 325 3.06 5.26 22.72
CA VAL A 325 2.77 5.53 21.31
C VAL A 325 3.70 4.75 20.40
N SER A 326 3.12 3.95 19.52
CA SER A 326 3.79 3.24 18.42
C SER A 326 3.36 3.86 17.08
N ARG A 327 3.85 3.30 15.98
CA ARG A 327 3.53 3.70 14.61
C ARG A 327 3.16 2.47 13.79
N VAL A 328 2.24 2.61 12.83
CA VAL A 328 1.89 1.52 11.91
C VAL A 328 3.06 1.25 10.95
N PHE A 329 3.69 2.30 10.43
CA PHE A 329 4.77 2.22 9.44
C PHE A 329 6.10 2.71 10.04
N ALA A 330 7.20 2.11 9.57
CA ALA A 330 8.57 2.45 9.94
C ALA A 330 9.20 3.47 8.98
N GLY A 331 8.49 3.84 7.91
CA GLY A 331 8.96 4.78 6.90
C GLY A 331 7.86 5.73 6.44
N GLU A 332 8.26 6.73 5.68
CA GLU A 332 7.39 7.82 5.20
C GLU A 332 7.62 8.12 3.73
N ALA A 333 6.57 8.58 3.07
CA ALA A 333 6.64 9.17 1.74
C ALA A 333 6.91 10.68 1.86
N VAL A 334 7.94 11.16 1.17
CA VAL A 334 8.33 12.57 1.14
C VAL A 334 8.63 13.02 -0.29
N LYS A 335 8.45 14.30 -0.58
CA LYS A 335 8.88 14.85 -1.88
C LYS A 335 10.39 14.67 -2.06
N ALA A 336 10.79 14.21 -3.24
CA ALA A 336 12.19 14.07 -3.60
C ALA A 336 12.91 15.42 -3.47
N GLY A 337 14.07 15.43 -2.80
CA GLY A 337 14.83 16.63 -2.48
C GLY A 337 14.34 17.42 -1.26
N ALA A 338 13.20 17.07 -0.65
CA ALA A 338 12.76 17.70 0.61
C ALA A 338 13.63 17.29 1.81
N ALA A 339 14.28 16.13 1.71
CA ALA A 339 15.20 15.59 2.72
C ALA A 339 16.36 14.85 2.05
N PRO A 340 17.51 14.72 2.74
CA PRO A 340 18.60 13.88 2.27
C PRO A 340 18.14 12.42 2.22
N VAL A 341 18.17 11.83 1.03
CA VAL A 341 17.82 10.43 0.78
C VAL A 341 19.01 9.73 0.15
N SER A 342 19.31 8.52 0.61
CA SER A 342 20.36 7.66 0.06
C SER A 342 19.86 6.22 0.05
N GLY A 343 20.18 5.46 -1.00
CA GLY A 343 19.71 4.08 -1.14
C GLY A 343 18.18 3.95 -1.20
N SER A 344 17.46 4.98 -1.64
CA SER A 344 16.00 5.05 -1.56
C SER A 344 15.32 4.92 -2.93
N MET A 345 14.05 4.52 -2.94
CA MET A 345 13.21 4.48 -4.15
C MET A 345 12.50 5.82 -4.30
N ILE A 346 12.64 6.45 -5.46
CA ILE A 346 11.92 7.65 -5.86
C ILE A 346 10.92 7.27 -6.95
N VAL A 347 9.63 7.41 -6.68
CA VAL A 347 8.57 7.14 -7.65
C VAL A 347 7.78 8.41 -7.91
N ASN A 348 7.70 8.86 -9.15
CA ASN A 348 6.95 10.07 -9.54
C ASN A 348 7.30 11.32 -8.70
N GLY A 349 8.56 11.44 -8.26
CA GLY A 349 9.03 12.55 -7.42
C GLY A 349 8.74 12.40 -5.92
N GLU A 350 8.26 11.24 -5.46
CA GLU A 350 8.15 10.90 -4.04
C GLU A 350 9.20 9.86 -3.65
N ALA A 351 9.98 10.15 -2.62
CA ALA A 351 10.93 9.23 -2.01
C ALA A 351 10.28 8.49 -0.83
N PHE A 352 10.48 7.17 -0.77
CA PHE A 352 10.03 6.33 0.35
C PHE A 352 11.20 6.03 1.26
N VAL A 353 11.20 6.62 2.45
CA VAL A 353 12.36 6.63 3.34
C VAL A 353 12.07 5.95 4.68
N PRO A 354 12.98 5.13 5.20
CA PRO A 354 12.85 4.61 6.55
C PRO A 354 13.07 5.74 7.58
N ILE A 355 12.24 5.77 8.60
CA ILE A 355 12.34 6.68 9.74
C ILE A 355 13.01 5.93 10.90
N ALA A 356 14.25 6.30 11.20
CA ALA A 356 14.99 5.77 12.34
C ALA A 356 14.32 6.16 13.67
N GLY A 357 14.49 5.33 14.69
CA GLY A 357 13.98 5.59 16.03
C GLY A 357 13.51 4.33 16.73
N ASP A 358 13.11 4.50 17.98
CA ASP A 358 12.56 3.41 18.79
C ASP A 358 11.23 2.89 18.22
N ASN A 359 10.75 1.77 18.75
CA ASN A 359 9.46 1.20 18.35
C ASN A 359 8.30 1.69 19.22
N LEU A 360 8.61 2.29 20.36
CA LEU A 360 7.63 2.75 21.34
C LEU A 360 8.15 4.02 21.99
N LEU A 361 7.36 5.09 21.92
CA LEU A 361 7.59 6.34 22.63
C LEU A 361 6.70 6.42 23.87
N SER A 362 7.08 7.31 24.79
CA SER A 362 6.22 7.73 25.89
C SER A 362 4.89 8.30 25.38
N PHE A 363 3.90 8.38 26.27
CA PHE A 363 2.65 9.08 25.95
C PHE A 363 2.91 10.53 25.52
N PRO A 364 2.08 11.07 24.60
CA PRO A 364 2.22 12.46 24.20
C PRO A 364 1.96 13.36 25.40
N SER A 365 2.89 14.27 25.69
CA SER A 365 2.65 15.35 26.66
C SER A 365 1.65 16.37 26.09
N LYS A 366 1.55 16.45 24.76
CA LYS A 366 0.71 17.39 24.03
C LYS A 366 0.06 16.76 22.80
N VAL A 367 -1.19 17.11 22.58
CA VAL A 367 -1.99 16.76 21.41
C VAL A 367 -2.45 18.04 20.73
N VAL A 368 -2.09 18.18 19.46
CA VAL A 368 -2.30 19.37 18.66
C VAL A 368 -3.29 19.07 17.55
N PHE A 369 -4.37 19.83 17.48
CA PHE A 369 -5.28 19.83 16.34
C PHE A 369 -4.97 21.04 15.44
N VAL A 370 -4.67 20.78 14.17
CA VAL A 370 -4.41 21.84 13.22
C VAL A 370 -5.75 22.32 12.64
N GLU A 371 -6.15 23.54 13.01
CA GLU A 371 -7.40 24.17 12.58
C GLU A 371 -7.20 25.66 12.29
N GLU A 372 -7.92 26.20 11.31
CA GLU A 372 -7.75 27.59 10.86
C GLU A 372 -8.05 28.66 11.94
N ASN A 373 -8.81 28.33 12.99
CA ASN A 373 -9.32 29.31 13.96
C ASN A 373 -9.00 29.02 15.44
N GLY A 374 -8.01 28.16 15.73
CA GLY A 374 -7.34 28.05 17.04
C GLY A 374 -8.25 28.11 18.29
N LYS A 375 -9.38 27.40 18.30
CA LYS A 375 -10.30 27.42 19.44
C LYS A 375 -9.74 26.60 20.60
N PRO A 376 -9.96 27.01 21.87
CA PRO A 376 -9.56 26.19 23.01
C PRO A 376 -10.32 24.86 22.98
N VAL A 377 -9.59 23.76 23.17
CA VAL A 377 -10.16 22.41 23.21
C VAL A 377 -10.70 22.14 24.61
N GLN A 378 -12.02 21.92 24.71
CA GLN A 378 -12.63 21.49 25.95
C GLN A 378 -12.49 19.97 26.10
N SER A 379 -12.38 19.48 27.34
CA SER A 379 -12.18 18.06 27.64
C SER A 379 -13.28 17.17 27.04
N GLU A 380 -14.50 17.67 26.95
CA GLU A 380 -15.67 16.94 26.43
C GLU A 380 -15.64 16.82 24.90
N ASP A 381 -14.96 17.73 24.20
CA ASP A 381 -14.90 17.78 22.75
C ASP A 381 -13.77 16.92 22.15
N VAL A 382 -12.80 16.49 22.98
CA VAL A 382 -11.61 15.75 22.51
C VAL A 382 -11.98 14.50 21.71
N ALA A 383 -12.89 13.66 22.22
CA ALA A 383 -13.31 12.44 21.54
C ALA A 383 -13.99 12.73 20.18
N LYS A 384 -14.75 13.83 20.11
CA LYS A 384 -15.40 14.27 18.87
C LYS A 384 -14.37 14.73 17.84
N MET A 385 -13.36 15.49 18.27
CA MET A 385 -12.27 15.93 17.39
C MET A 385 -11.42 14.77 16.89
N LEU A 386 -11.05 13.84 17.78
CA LEU A 386 -10.34 12.61 17.42
C LEU A 386 -11.16 11.68 16.51
N GLY A 387 -12.48 11.81 16.52
CA GLY A 387 -13.38 11.06 15.63
C GLY A 387 -13.07 11.25 14.14
N ALA A 388 -12.52 12.39 13.73
CA ALA A 388 -12.07 12.61 12.35
C ALA A 388 -10.80 11.85 11.97
N TYR A 389 -10.04 11.37 12.97
CA TYR A 389 -8.73 10.74 12.80
C TYR A 389 -8.72 9.27 13.23
N CYS A 390 -9.76 8.77 13.88
CA CYS A 390 -9.89 7.37 14.30
C CYS A 390 -10.84 6.60 13.39
N CYS A 391 -10.75 5.27 13.37
CA CYS A 391 -11.59 4.45 12.51
C CYS A 391 -13.08 4.40 12.92
N CYS A 392 -13.36 4.59 14.20
CA CYS A 392 -14.73 4.64 14.73
C CYS A 392 -14.82 5.40 16.07
N GLU A 393 -16.06 5.66 16.51
CA GLU A 393 -16.34 6.40 17.74
C GLU A 393 -15.76 5.73 18.99
N ASP A 394 -15.83 4.40 19.10
CA ASP A 394 -15.26 3.64 20.23
C ASP A 394 -13.75 3.89 20.36
N THR A 395 -13.03 3.85 19.24
CA THR A 395 -11.58 4.08 19.23
C THR A 395 -11.22 5.53 19.53
N ALA A 396 -12.05 6.49 19.09
CA ALA A 396 -11.86 7.91 19.40
C ALA A 396 -12.08 8.19 20.89
N LYS A 397 -13.11 7.59 21.50
CA LYS A 397 -13.36 7.67 22.95
C LYS A 397 -12.21 7.07 23.75
N PHE A 398 -11.78 5.87 23.38
CA PHE A 398 -10.61 5.22 24.00
C PHE A 398 -9.36 6.10 23.93
N ALA A 399 -9.05 6.65 22.75
CA ALA A 399 -7.89 7.52 22.56
C ALA A 399 -7.98 8.78 23.44
N ALA A 400 -9.15 9.44 23.47
CA ALA A 400 -9.39 10.62 24.31
C ALA A 400 -9.20 10.32 25.79
N GLU A 401 -9.87 9.27 26.31
CA GLU A 401 -9.79 8.86 27.71
C GLU A 401 -8.36 8.50 28.12
N LEU A 402 -7.65 7.76 27.26
CA LEU A 402 -6.26 7.36 27.52
C LEU A 402 -5.33 8.57 27.60
N LEU A 403 -5.42 9.48 26.63
CA LEU A 403 -4.57 10.69 26.59
C LEU A 403 -4.87 11.63 27.76
N GLN A 404 -6.15 11.83 28.10
CA GLN A 404 -6.55 12.65 29.25
C GLN A 404 -6.07 12.04 30.57
N LYS A 405 -6.20 10.72 30.74
CA LYS A 405 -5.73 10.02 31.94
C LYS A 405 -4.22 10.14 32.12
N GLN A 406 -3.46 10.20 31.03
CA GLN A 406 -2.01 10.38 31.05
C GLN A 406 -1.59 11.86 31.16
N GLY A 407 -2.54 12.80 31.23
CA GLY A 407 -2.27 14.21 31.45
C GLY A 407 -1.84 14.98 30.21
N ALA A 408 -2.20 14.52 29.01
CA ALA A 408 -1.89 15.23 27.78
C ALA A 408 -2.59 16.60 27.71
N GLU A 409 -1.86 17.64 27.32
CA GLU A 409 -2.41 18.96 27.01
C GLU A 409 -3.04 18.94 25.60
N PHE A 410 -4.29 19.41 25.45
CA PHE A 410 -4.96 19.49 24.15
C PHE A 410 -5.05 20.94 23.68
N VAL A 411 -4.56 21.21 22.47
CA VAL A 411 -4.52 22.56 21.89
C VAL A 411 -4.95 22.55 20.43
N CYS A 412 -5.56 23.65 19.97
CA CYS A 412 -5.70 23.94 18.55
C CYS A 412 -4.69 25.01 18.14
N VAL A 413 -4.06 24.81 16.99
CA VAL A 413 -3.10 25.77 16.41
C VAL A 413 -3.35 25.92 14.92
N ASP A 414 -2.92 27.06 14.36
CA ASP A 414 -2.84 27.21 12.91
C ASP A 414 -1.68 26.38 12.32
N ALA A 415 -1.75 26.13 11.01
CA ALA A 415 -0.75 25.37 10.28
C ALA A 415 0.67 25.98 10.35
N ALA A 416 0.78 27.30 10.44
CA ALA A 416 2.07 27.99 10.47
C ALA A 416 2.82 27.78 11.80
N SER A 417 2.07 27.61 12.88
CA SER A 417 2.60 27.43 14.25
C SER A 417 3.14 26.03 14.49
N VAL A 418 2.77 25.03 13.68
CA VAL A 418 3.17 23.63 13.84
C VAL A 418 4.69 23.45 13.78
N GLY A 419 5.38 24.22 12.94
CA GLY A 419 6.85 24.13 12.79
C GLY A 419 7.64 24.51 14.05
N SER A 420 7.02 25.21 15.01
CA SER A 420 7.67 25.57 16.28
C SER A 420 7.68 24.43 17.31
N LEU A 421 7.05 23.29 17.01
CA LEU A 421 6.85 22.19 17.95
C LEU A 421 8.02 21.20 18.00
N PHE A 422 9.00 21.26 17.10
CA PHE A 422 10.06 20.27 16.95
C PHE A 422 11.44 20.86 16.64
#